data_AF-A0AAF0YAE2-F1
#
_entry.id   AF-A0AAF0YAE2-F1
#
_cell.length_a   1.000
_cell.length_b   1.000
_cell.length_c   1.000
_cell.angle_alpha   90.00
_cell.angle_beta   90.00
_cell.angle_gamma   90.00
#
_symmetry.space_group_name_H-M   'P 1'
#
loop_
_entity.id
_entity.type
_entity.pdbx_description
1 polymer ?
#
loop_
_entity_poly.entity_id
_entity_poly.type
_entity_poly.pdbx_seq_one_letter_code
_entity_poly.pdbx_strand_id
1 'polypeptide(L)'
;MASSMRIASLRTCRPPVVARARALPLVHRLHTSAIRQNVPSWPPGPVPENPVTPSDDLSSASSKKKEHQSWWHDWLHSPSFQAALTTVVGLGMVFGAGTGYLYWYKAHVLSRVEGAFEGGYDPALELASDLVLPHTHHVKRREQPLIDAIFRGEDAGGYYLIIGPKGTGKGTMLTDAMRAIHAEGNSICEAHPDLEVFRLRLGKALDFDYFEDWQGSLFSRADPRNGGPSLDIERAMTKLEKVALKYARKNGRPLVMAFTNIHLFPNTEEGHAVLRQLQQRAEQWAARGMMTMVFTTDDFWCLDKMKKTANRMRILSVTDLTAAESISALRSLRRHYLGRGCPPAEEVRIESDDVLRRVYELVGGRTSFLARCARASNMIEEAETMIDLEKGWLLSKIGLIPEMDDDVMDEQKWASCSWLLLRDLADKGPALDPPLGHRPDHDAVDSPDGIQLTPSVYDQTSGCPAPIDDENESVPHVPAADLSVDVELPKVTFDDARRLMTRTDFFEGLDHDNIISIDVRHDVRPDNMLILRAAQQVVAEEDFDSMLDQTRDRVDEIEASE
;
A
#
# COMPACT_ATOMS: atom_id res chain seq x y z
N MET A 1 -24.48 17.85 69.12
CA MET A 1 -25.13 19.10 68.67
C MET A 1 -24.37 19.56 67.44
N ALA A 2 -24.87 19.22 66.25
CA ALA A 2 -25.79 20.04 65.44
C ALA A 2 -25.00 21.17 64.75
N SER A 3 -25.18 21.53 63.49
CA SER A 3 -26.10 21.16 62.41
C SER A 3 -25.57 21.94 61.18
N SER A 4 -25.46 21.35 60.00
CA SER A 4 -26.47 21.39 58.93
C SER A 4 -26.48 22.67 58.07
N MET A 5 -26.44 22.42 56.74
CA MET A 5 -27.07 23.11 55.58
C MET A 5 -26.08 23.60 54.53
N ARG A 6 -25.82 22.83 53.46
CA ARG A 6 -26.58 22.67 52.19
C ARG A 6 -26.68 23.95 51.36
N ILE A 7 -25.97 24.02 50.24
CA ILE A 7 -26.43 24.69 49.00
C ILE A 7 -26.01 23.86 47.76
N ALA A 8 -27.05 23.38 47.08
CA ALA A 8 -27.25 23.04 45.66
C ALA A 8 -26.07 22.70 44.73
N SER A 9 -26.05 21.42 44.30
CA SER A 9 -25.40 20.92 43.08
C SER A 9 -26.29 21.21 41.86
N LEU A 10 -25.85 22.07 40.95
CA LEU A 10 -26.44 22.25 39.62
C LEU A 10 -25.88 21.17 38.68
N ARG A 11 -26.68 20.11 38.44
CA ARG A 11 -26.49 19.17 37.33
C ARG A 11 -26.96 19.83 36.04
N THR A 12 -26.05 20.12 35.12
CA THR A 12 -26.39 20.46 33.74
C THR A 12 -26.68 19.18 32.97
N CYS A 13 -27.96 18.93 32.71
CA CYS A 13 -28.44 17.87 31.82
C CYS A 13 -28.02 18.17 30.37
N ARG A 14 -27.27 17.25 29.74
CA ARG A 14 -27.11 17.17 28.29
C ARG A 14 -28.37 16.53 27.67
N PRO A 15 -28.83 16.96 26.49
CA PRO A 15 -30.01 16.40 25.84
C PRO A 15 -29.74 15.00 25.25
N PRO A 16 -30.77 14.14 25.11
CA PRO A 16 -30.62 12.80 24.57
C PRO A 16 -30.44 12.83 23.05
N VAL A 17 -29.47 12.05 22.57
CA VAL A 17 -29.24 11.78 21.15
C VAL A 17 -30.39 10.91 20.62
N VAL A 18 -31.13 11.45 19.65
CA VAL A 18 -32.19 10.74 18.94
C VAL A 18 -31.57 9.66 18.06
N ALA A 19 -31.86 8.40 18.36
CA ALA A 19 -31.52 7.25 17.54
C ALA A 19 -32.31 7.32 16.22
N ARG A 20 -31.61 7.52 15.09
CA ARG A 20 -32.18 7.36 13.75
C ARG A 20 -32.15 5.87 13.39
N ALA A 21 -33.34 5.28 13.27
CA ALA A 21 -33.53 3.92 12.75
C ALA A 21 -32.97 3.81 11.33
N ARG A 22 -32.07 2.84 11.13
CA ARG A 22 -31.60 2.40 9.81
C ARG A 22 -32.73 1.65 9.11
N ALA A 23 -33.21 2.18 7.99
CA ALA A 23 -34.09 1.46 7.08
C ALA A 23 -33.29 0.40 6.31
N LEU A 24 -33.78 -0.84 6.33
CA LEU A 24 -33.28 -1.98 5.57
C LEU A 24 -33.47 -1.75 4.06
N PRO A 25 -32.51 -2.13 3.19
CA PRO A 25 -32.77 -2.17 1.76
C PRO A 25 -33.54 -3.46 1.42
N LEU A 26 -34.72 -3.25 0.81
CA LEU A 26 -35.60 -4.28 0.29
C LEU A 26 -34.93 -4.99 -0.91
N VAL A 27 -34.71 -6.29 -0.78
CA VAL A 27 -34.25 -7.18 -1.84
C VAL A 27 -35.39 -7.37 -2.84
N HIS A 28 -35.26 -6.87 -4.07
CA HIS A 28 -36.09 -7.29 -5.19
C HIS A 28 -35.26 -8.09 -6.21
N ARG A 29 -35.49 -9.41 -6.19
CA ARG A 29 -35.22 -10.32 -7.31
C ARG A 29 -36.09 -9.93 -8.49
N LEU A 30 -35.52 -9.83 -9.69
CA LEU A 30 -36.30 -9.96 -10.92
C LEU A 30 -35.58 -10.87 -11.90
N HIS A 31 -36.28 -11.95 -12.22
CA HIS A 31 -36.02 -12.89 -13.30
C HIS A 31 -36.23 -12.22 -14.67
N THR A 32 -35.47 -12.73 -15.62
CA THR A 32 -35.59 -12.59 -17.07
C THR A 32 -36.99 -12.94 -17.61
N SER A 33 -37.53 -12.11 -18.49
CA SER A 33 -38.21 -12.59 -19.72
C SER A 33 -38.39 -11.44 -20.73
N ALA A 34 -38.25 -11.81 -22.00
CA ALA A 34 -38.21 -10.93 -23.16
C ALA A 34 -39.60 -10.48 -23.60
N ILE A 35 -39.75 -9.20 -23.92
CA ILE A 35 -40.81 -8.70 -24.82
C ILE A 35 -40.20 -7.62 -25.72
N ARG A 36 -40.11 -7.92 -27.02
CA ARG A 36 -39.92 -6.94 -28.09
C ARG A 36 -41.16 -6.06 -28.17
N GLN A 37 -41.01 -4.75 -27.98
CA GLN A 37 -42.00 -3.75 -28.41
C GLN A 37 -41.31 -2.65 -29.21
N ASN A 38 -42.02 -2.22 -30.26
CA ASN A 38 -41.55 -1.44 -31.40
C ASN A 38 -41.04 -0.04 -31.02
N VAL A 39 -39.87 0.32 -31.56
CA VAL A 39 -39.36 1.70 -31.57
C VAL A 39 -39.98 2.46 -32.75
N PRO A 40 -40.53 3.68 -32.57
CA PRO A 40 -41.03 4.48 -33.68
C PRO A 40 -39.87 4.99 -34.56
N SER A 41 -39.96 4.78 -35.87
CA SER A 41 -39.04 5.37 -36.85
C SER A 41 -39.32 6.87 -37.00
N TRP A 42 -38.32 7.70 -36.76
CA TRP A 42 -38.36 9.13 -37.08
C TRP A 42 -38.34 9.35 -38.61
N PRO A 43 -39.05 10.36 -39.15
CA PRO A 43 -39.00 10.67 -40.57
C PRO A 43 -37.60 11.18 -40.97
N PRO A 44 -37.12 10.92 -42.20
CA PRO A 44 -35.83 11.40 -42.65
C PRO A 44 -35.82 12.94 -42.71
N GLY A 45 -34.76 13.54 -42.16
CA GLY A 45 -34.53 14.98 -42.20
C GLY A 45 -34.31 15.50 -43.62
N PRO A 46 -34.52 16.81 -43.86
CA PRO A 46 -34.45 17.40 -45.19
C PRO A 46 -33.02 17.37 -45.76
N VAL A 47 -32.95 17.10 -47.06
CA VAL A 47 -31.72 17.07 -47.88
C VAL A 47 -31.15 18.50 -48.00
N PRO A 48 -29.82 18.70 -48.02
CA PRO A 48 -29.25 20.04 -48.19
C PRO A 48 -29.51 20.56 -49.61
N GLU A 49 -30.18 21.71 -49.73
CA GLU A 49 -30.24 22.47 -50.98
C GLU A 49 -28.91 23.21 -51.21
N ASN A 50 -28.45 23.22 -52.46
CA ASN A 50 -27.26 23.94 -52.89
C ASN A 50 -27.46 25.47 -52.79
N PRO A 51 -26.41 26.26 -52.50
CA PRO A 51 -26.54 27.70 -52.37
C PRO A 51 -26.89 28.35 -53.72
N VAL A 52 -28.00 29.11 -53.72
CA VAL A 52 -28.43 29.95 -54.83
C VAL A 52 -27.46 31.12 -54.98
N THR A 53 -26.73 31.16 -56.08
CA THR A 53 -25.95 32.31 -56.55
C THR A 53 -26.90 33.43 -57.00
N PRO A 54 -26.75 34.70 -56.57
CA PRO A 54 -27.46 35.80 -57.20
C PRO A 54 -26.79 36.12 -58.53
N SER A 55 -27.58 36.10 -59.61
CA SER A 55 -27.20 36.52 -60.95
C SER A 55 -27.08 38.05 -61.03
N ASP A 56 -26.00 38.51 -61.67
CA ASP A 56 -25.78 39.88 -62.11
C ASP A 56 -26.81 40.29 -63.16
N ASP A 57 -27.54 41.38 -62.92
CA ASP A 57 -28.18 42.16 -63.98
C ASP A 57 -27.76 43.62 -63.88
N LEU A 58 -26.93 44.03 -64.86
CA LEU A 58 -26.60 45.42 -65.15
C LEU A 58 -27.84 46.15 -65.69
N SER A 59 -28.20 47.27 -65.09
CA SER A 59 -28.82 48.37 -65.83
C SER A 59 -28.34 49.73 -65.32
N SER A 60 -27.99 50.58 -66.29
CA SER A 60 -27.38 51.89 -66.15
C SER A 60 -28.43 53.01 -66.02
N ALA A 61 -28.22 53.99 -65.14
CA ALA A 61 -28.33 55.43 -65.46
C ALA A 61 -28.08 56.37 -64.25
N SER A 62 -26.94 57.09 -64.32
CA SER A 62 -26.71 58.51 -64.04
C SER A 62 -27.19 59.22 -62.74
N SER A 63 -26.17 59.70 -62.01
CA SER A 63 -26.02 61.04 -61.39
C SER A 63 -26.81 61.41 -60.12
N LYS A 64 -26.12 61.43 -58.97
CA LYS A 64 -25.68 62.68 -58.30
C LYS A 64 -24.85 62.44 -57.04
N LYS A 65 -24.01 63.43 -56.77
CA LYS A 65 -23.07 63.64 -55.66
C LYS A 65 -23.71 63.60 -54.27
N LYS A 66 -22.90 63.14 -53.30
CA LYS A 66 -22.92 63.35 -51.83
C LYS A 66 -23.96 62.56 -51.02
N GLU A 67 -23.52 61.45 -50.41
CA GLU A 67 -23.86 61.13 -49.01
C GLU A 67 -23.08 59.89 -48.52
N HIS A 68 -21.96 60.09 -47.83
CA HIS A 68 -21.24 59.00 -47.14
C HIS A 68 -21.61 58.94 -45.65
N GLN A 69 -22.60 59.73 -45.20
CA GLN A 69 -23.12 59.73 -43.83
C GLN A 69 -24.47 59.01 -43.70
N SER A 70 -25.35 59.00 -44.71
CA SER A 70 -26.66 58.33 -44.61
C SER A 70 -26.58 56.80 -44.74
N TRP A 71 -25.70 56.25 -45.57
CA TRP A 71 -25.54 54.80 -45.70
C TRP A 71 -25.12 54.11 -44.40
N TRP A 72 -24.22 54.72 -43.62
CA TRP A 72 -23.83 54.18 -42.31
C TRP A 72 -25.00 54.25 -41.33
N HIS A 73 -25.78 55.33 -41.32
CA HIS A 73 -26.94 55.47 -40.45
C HIS A 73 -28.09 54.50 -40.84
N ASP A 74 -28.42 54.37 -42.12
CA ASP A 74 -29.46 53.45 -42.61
C ASP A 74 -29.07 51.97 -42.46
N TRP A 75 -27.79 51.65 -42.62
CA TRP A 75 -27.28 50.31 -42.37
C TRP A 75 -27.31 49.96 -40.87
N LEU A 76 -26.87 50.88 -39.99
CA LEU A 76 -26.91 50.72 -38.52
C LEU A 76 -28.34 50.58 -37.96
N HIS A 77 -29.36 51.09 -38.66
CA HIS A 77 -30.76 50.99 -38.28
C HIS A 77 -31.54 49.86 -38.99
N SER A 78 -30.89 49.07 -39.85
CA SER A 78 -31.54 47.97 -40.58
C SER A 78 -31.84 46.77 -39.66
N PRO A 79 -32.99 46.06 -39.83
CA PRO A 79 -33.34 44.87 -39.05
C PRO A 79 -32.31 43.73 -39.18
N SER A 80 -31.65 43.64 -40.34
CA SER A 80 -30.58 42.66 -40.60
C SER A 80 -29.29 42.98 -39.86
N PHE A 81 -28.91 44.25 -39.73
CA PHE A 81 -27.78 44.65 -38.88
C PHE A 81 -28.07 44.41 -37.40
N GLN A 82 -29.30 44.67 -36.93
CA GLN A 82 -29.69 44.32 -35.56
C GLN A 82 -29.64 42.81 -35.31
N ALA A 83 -30.06 41.98 -36.27
CA ALA A 83 -29.94 40.51 -36.19
C ALA A 83 -28.49 40.00 -36.25
N ALA A 84 -27.62 40.64 -37.04
CA ALA A 84 -26.19 40.35 -37.08
C ALA A 84 -25.49 40.79 -35.78
N LEU A 85 -25.88 41.92 -35.21
CA LEU A 85 -25.34 42.41 -33.95
C LEU A 85 -25.73 41.51 -32.78
N THR A 86 -26.98 41.06 -32.70
CA THR A 86 -27.43 40.16 -31.63
C THR A 86 -26.77 38.80 -31.71
N THR A 87 -26.52 38.27 -32.91
CA THR A 87 -25.76 37.02 -33.10
C THR A 87 -24.28 37.18 -32.75
N VAL A 88 -23.63 38.29 -33.11
CA VAL A 88 -22.24 38.57 -32.70
C VAL A 88 -22.11 38.77 -31.19
N VAL A 89 -23.05 39.47 -30.56
CA VAL A 89 -23.08 39.64 -29.10
C VAL A 89 -23.34 38.30 -28.40
N GLY A 90 -24.29 37.51 -28.91
CA GLY A 90 -24.56 36.17 -28.39
C GLY A 90 -23.35 35.25 -28.50
N LEU A 91 -22.69 35.23 -29.66
CA LEU A 91 -21.48 34.44 -29.89
C LEU A 91 -20.31 34.93 -29.04
N GLY A 92 -20.17 36.25 -28.88
CA GLY A 92 -19.17 36.87 -28.00
C GLY A 92 -19.39 36.52 -26.53
N MET A 93 -20.63 36.50 -26.05
CA MET A 93 -20.96 36.06 -24.69
C MET A 93 -20.67 34.57 -24.49
N VAL A 94 -21.02 33.71 -25.45
CA VAL A 94 -20.71 32.27 -25.39
C VAL A 94 -19.20 32.03 -25.40
N PHE A 95 -18.46 32.71 -26.27
CA PHE A 95 -17.01 32.59 -26.34
C PHE A 95 -16.32 33.12 -25.08
N GLY A 96 -16.78 34.27 -24.56
CA GLY A 96 -16.30 34.85 -23.31
C GLY A 96 -16.58 33.95 -22.11
N ALA A 97 -17.81 33.43 -22.00
CA ALA A 97 -18.19 32.49 -20.96
C ALA A 97 -17.39 31.18 -21.05
N GLY A 98 -17.22 30.63 -22.25
CA GLY A 98 -16.42 29.42 -22.48
C GLY A 98 -14.94 29.62 -22.12
N THR A 99 -14.34 30.74 -22.51
CA THR A 99 -12.94 31.06 -22.17
C THR A 99 -12.76 31.28 -20.66
N GLY A 100 -13.67 32.05 -20.05
CA GLY A 100 -13.67 32.28 -18.60
C GLY A 100 -13.84 30.98 -17.81
N TYR A 101 -14.74 30.11 -18.24
CA TYR A 101 -14.95 28.79 -17.66
C TYR A 101 -13.69 27.93 -17.76
N LEU A 102 -13.04 27.85 -18.93
CA LEU A 102 -11.81 27.07 -19.10
C LEU A 102 -10.66 27.59 -18.23
N TYR A 103 -10.53 28.90 -18.06
CA TYR A 103 -9.53 29.50 -17.19
C TYR A 103 -9.81 29.18 -15.72
N TRP A 104 -11.05 29.42 -15.27
CA TRP A 104 -11.49 29.08 -13.91
C TRP A 104 -11.28 27.59 -13.63
N TYR A 105 -11.67 26.72 -14.56
CA TYR A 105 -11.54 25.28 -14.43
C TYR A 105 -10.08 24.85 -14.26
N LYS A 106 -9.18 25.36 -15.13
CA LYS A 106 -7.73 25.08 -15.01
C LYS A 106 -7.17 25.56 -13.67
N ALA A 107 -7.60 26.72 -13.18
CA ALA A 107 -7.17 27.24 -11.88
C ALA A 107 -7.73 26.41 -10.72
N HIS A 108 -8.99 26.00 -10.80
CA HIS A 108 -9.68 25.20 -9.80
C HIS A 108 -9.02 23.82 -9.62
N VAL A 109 -8.71 23.13 -10.72
CA VAL A 109 -8.01 21.83 -10.66
C VAL A 109 -6.64 21.95 -10.00
N LEU A 110 -5.88 23.00 -10.31
CA LEU A 110 -4.57 23.22 -9.67
C LEU A 110 -4.71 23.54 -8.18
N SER A 111 -5.75 24.29 -7.80
CA SER A 111 -6.04 24.61 -6.40
C SER A 111 -6.44 23.38 -5.58
N ARG A 112 -7.18 22.44 -6.17
CA ARG A 112 -7.55 21.16 -5.52
C ARG A 112 -6.32 20.29 -5.29
N VAL A 113 -5.48 20.15 -6.32
CA VAL A 113 -4.21 19.42 -6.20
C VAL A 113 -3.27 20.08 -5.19
N GLU A 114 -3.26 21.41 -5.07
CA GLU A 114 -2.52 22.13 -4.01
C GLU A 114 -3.09 21.85 -2.62
N GLY A 115 -4.42 21.85 -2.49
CA GLY A 115 -5.13 21.50 -1.25
C GLY A 115 -4.85 20.09 -0.75
N ALA A 116 -4.56 19.15 -1.65
CA ALA A 116 -4.18 17.77 -1.30
C ALA A 116 -2.85 17.66 -0.51
N PHE A 117 -2.04 18.72 -0.48
CA PHE A 117 -0.80 18.80 0.31
C PHE A 117 -0.89 19.83 1.45
N GLU A 118 -2.07 20.41 1.70
CA GLU A 118 -2.26 21.30 2.85
C GLU A 118 -2.45 20.49 4.14
N GLY A 119 -1.92 21.01 5.25
CA GLY A 119 -1.96 20.30 6.52
C GLY A 119 -3.39 19.99 6.97
N GLY A 120 -3.62 18.75 7.43
CA GLY A 120 -4.93 18.26 7.89
C GLY A 120 -5.82 17.62 6.82
N TYR A 121 -5.43 17.64 5.55
CA TYR A 121 -6.11 16.87 4.50
C TYR A 121 -5.31 15.59 4.20
N ASP A 122 -5.63 14.50 4.89
CA ASP A 122 -5.21 13.16 4.44
C ASP A 122 -6.25 12.10 4.85
N PRO A 123 -7.12 11.67 3.92
CA PRO A 123 -8.09 10.61 4.20
C PRO A 123 -7.41 9.27 4.55
N ALA A 124 -6.19 9.02 4.07
CA ALA A 124 -5.42 7.83 4.43
C ALA A 124 -4.88 7.94 5.86
N LEU A 125 -4.51 9.14 6.33
CA LEU A 125 -4.09 9.36 7.71
C LEU A 125 -5.27 9.28 8.69
N GLU A 126 -6.47 9.73 8.30
CA GLU A 126 -7.70 9.55 9.10
C GLU A 126 -8.07 8.06 9.24
N LEU A 127 -8.07 7.30 8.15
CA LEU A 127 -8.30 5.84 8.15
C LEU A 127 -7.21 5.08 8.90
N ALA A 128 -5.94 5.45 8.72
CA ALA A 128 -4.82 4.87 9.44
C ALA A 128 -4.84 5.24 10.94
N SER A 129 -5.37 6.41 11.31
CA SER A 129 -5.49 6.82 12.72
C SER A 129 -6.52 6.01 13.49
N ASP A 130 -7.54 5.46 12.81
CA ASP A 130 -8.55 4.59 13.43
C ASP A 130 -8.08 3.12 13.55
N LEU A 131 -7.20 2.66 12.64
CA LEU A 131 -6.67 1.29 12.64
C LEU A 131 -5.34 1.14 13.40
N VAL A 132 -4.50 2.18 13.39
CA VAL A 132 -3.24 2.24 14.13
C VAL A 132 -3.53 2.90 15.47
N LEU A 133 -3.73 2.05 16.48
CA LEU A 133 -3.89 2.36 17.90
C LEU A 133 -3.27 3.74 18.28
N PRO A 134 -4.05 4.68 18.84
CA PRO A 134 -3.64 6.10 18.98
C PRO A 134 -2.34 6.38 19.75
N HIS A 135 -1.79 5.37 20.43
CA HIS A 135 -0.64 5.49 21.33
C HIS A 135 0.22 4.22 21.35
N THR A 136 0.53 3.62 20.19
CA THR A 136 1.74 2.79 20.18
C THR A 136 2.90 3.72 20.55
N HIS A 137 3.48 3.53 21.74
CA HIS A 137 4.79 4.06 22.04
C HIS A 137 5.72 3.52 20.95
N HIS A 138 5.93 4.34 19.92
CA HIS A 138 6.56 3.94 18.68
C HIS A 138 7.97 3.48 18.97
N VAL A 139 8.28 2.26 18.52
CA VAL A 139 9.64 1.77 18.59
C VAL A 139 10.50 2.72 17.76
N LYS A 140 11.37 3.48 18.44
CA LYS A 140 12.24 4.45 17.77
C LYS A 140 13.21 3.69 16.89
N ARG A 141 13.00 3.75 15.58
CA ARG A 141 13.91 3.16 14.59
C ARG A 141 15.08 4.10 14.32
N ARG A 142 16.25 3.52 14.03
CA ARG A 142 17.47 4.26 13.68
C ARG A 142 17.26 5.14 12.45
N GLU A 143 16.45 4.69 11.50
CA GLU A 143 16.18 5.38 10.23
C GLU A 143 15.15 6.52 10.40
N GLN A 144 14.42 6.58 11.52
CA GLN A 144 13.34 7.56 11.73
C GLN A 144 13.79 9.03 11.58
N PRO A 145 14.93 9.48 12.14
CA PRO A 145 15.36 10.88 12.00
C PRO A 145 15.58 11.31 10.55
N LEU A 146 16.03 10.37 9.70
CA LEU A 146 16.20 10.62 8.27
C LEU A 146 14.86 10.71 7.56
N ILE A 147 13.92 9.81 7.87
CA ILE A 147 12.55 9.88 7.31
C ILE A 147 11.87 11.18 7.74
N ASP A 148 11.98 11.57 9.00
CA ASP A 148 11.43 12.84 9.49
C ASP A 148 12.02 14.04 8.73
N ALA A 149 13.34 14.05 8.45
CA ALA A 149 13.99 15.11 7.67
C ALA A 149 13.50 15.15 6.22
N ILE A 150 13.30 13.99 5.59
CA ILE A 150 12.74 13.87 4.24
C ILE A 150 11.34 14.47 4.17
N PHE A 151 10.46 14.07 5.09
CA PHE A 151 9.06 14.53 5.15
C PHE A 151 8.92 16.01 5.54
N ARG A 152 9.89 16.56 6.31
CA ARG A 152 9.99 18.01 6.55
C ARG A 152 10.40 18.81 5.30
N GLY A 153 10.91 18.14 4.26
CA GLY A 153 11.44 18.78 3.05
C GLY A 153 12.86 19.34 3.23
N GLU A 154 13.61 18.89 4.23
CA GLU A 154 15.00 19.32 4.47
C GLU A 154 15.97 18.68 3.47
N ASP A 155 15.68 17.43 3.07
CA ASP A 155 16.45 16.68 2.09
C ASP A 155 15.90 16.88 0.66
N ALA A 156 16.56 17.75 -0.10
CA ALA A 156 16.28 18.00 -1.52
C ALA A 156 17.35 17.40 -2.44
N GLY A 157 17.00 17.17 -3.72
CA GLY A 157 17.96 16.77 -4.76
C GLY A 157 18.05 15.27 -5.05
N GLY A 158 17.31 14.44 -4.31
CA GLY A 158 17.20 12.99 -4.49
C GLY A 158 15.78 12.46 -4.28
N TYR A 159 15.57 11.19 -4.60
CA TYR A 159 14.37 10.44 -4.24
C TYR A 159 14.78 9.14 -3.55
N TYR A 160 13.86 8.54 -2.80
CA TYR A 160 14.18 7.46 -1.88
C TYR A 160 13.46 6.16 -2.25
N LEU A 161 14.15 5.04 -2.12
CA LEU A 161 13.57 3.71 -2.14
C LEU A 161 13.82 3.06 -0.78
N ILE A 162 12.76 2.86 -0.02
CA ILE A 162 12.77 2.16 1.25
C ILE A 162 12.46 0.70 0.97
N ILE A 163 13.45 -0.17 1.15
CA ILE A 163 13.34 -1.61 0.96
C ILE A 163 13.41 -2.32 2.30
N GLY A 164 12.63 -3.37 2.48
CA GLY A 164 12.79 -4.26 3.62
C GLY A 164 11.61 -5.22 3.72
N PRO A 165 11.77 -6.37 4.39
CA PRO A 165 10.73 -7.38 4.52
C PRO A 165 9.39 -6.84 5.04
N LYS A 166 8.32 -7.58 4.79
CA LYS A 166 6.99 -7.27 5.33
C LYS A 166 7.02 -7.26 6.85
N GLY A 167 6.22 -6.37 7.47
CA GLY A 167 6.10 -6.31 8.93
C GLY A 167 7.26 -5.62 9.67
N THR A 168 8.26 -5.09 8.95
CA THR A 168 9.35 -4.25 9.49
C THR A 168 8.94 -2.81 9.77
N GLY A 169 7.66 -2.44 9.67
CA GLY A 169 7.19 -1.11 10.10
C GLY A 169 7.51 0.05 9.14
N LYS A 170 7.90 -0.20 7.89
CA LYS A 170 8.12 0.82 6.86
C LYS A 170 6.95 1.81 6.75
N GLY A 171 5.73 1.29 6.65
CA GLY A 171 4.51 2.12 6.58
C GLY A 171 4.30 2.95 7.85
N THR A 172 4.51 2.34 9.04
CA THR A 172 4.41 3.04 10.33
C THR A 172 5.37 4.22 10.41
N MET A 173 6.61 4.06 9.96
CA MET A 173 7.59 5.14 9.96
C MET A 173 7.16 6.33 9.10
N LEU A 174 6.56 6.08 7.92
CA LEU A 174 6.03 7.14 7.05
C LEU A 174 4.84 7.85 7.71
N THR A 175 3.88 7.08 8.26
CA THR A 175 2.73 7.66 8.94
C THR A 175 3.14 8.50 10.15
N ASP A 176 4.15 8.08 10.90
CA ASP A 176 4.67 8.82 12.05
C ASP A 176 5.35 10.13 11.63
N ALA A 177 6.16 10.09 10.56
CA ALA A 177 6.79 11.28 10.01
C ALA A 177 5.74 12.29 9.49
N MET A 178 4.68 11.80 8.81
CA MET A 178 3.56 12.64 8.36
C MET A 178 2.78 13.21 9.54
N ARG A 179 2.50 12.42 10.58
CA ARG A 179 1.78 12.88 11.77
C ARG A 179 2.53 13.98 12.51
N ALA A 180 3.87 13.89 12.58
CA ALA A 180 4.71 14.89 13.24
C ALA A 180 4.60 16.29 12.62
N ILE A 181 4.21 16.38 11.35
CA ILE A 181 4.05 17.64 10.59
C ILE A 181 2.62 17.88 10.13
N HIS A 182 1.65 17.15 10.69
CA HIS A 182 0.23 17.23 10.32
C HIS A 182 -0.02 17.12 8.80
N ALA A 183 0.75 16.26 8.12
CA ALA A 183 0.75 16.05 6.68
C ALA A 183 1.03 17.31 5.81
N GLU A 184 1.54 18.40 6.40
CA GLU A 184 1.81 19.63 5.64
C GLU A 184 2.88 19.40 4.57
N GLY A 185 2.56 19.66 3.30
CA GLY A 185 3.46 19.49 2.16
C GLY A 185 3.67 18.05 1.72
N ASN A 186 2.87 17.10 2.25
CA ASN A 186 3.04 15.67 2.04
C ASN A 186 1.74 15.04 1.50
N SER A 187 1.88 14.04 0.63
CA SER A 187 0.77 13.18 0.20
C SER A 187 1.24 11.73 0.08
N ILE A 188 0.37 10.79 0.40
CA ILE A 188 0.65 9.35 0.34
C ILE A 188 -0.31 8.65 -0.62
N CYS A 189 0.22 7.75 -1.43
CA CYS A 189 -0.54 6.91 -2.34
C CYS A 189 -0.08 5.47 -2.21
N GLU A 190 -1.02 4.55 -2.03
CA GLU A 190 -0.73 3.12 -1.99
C GLU A 190 -0.87 2.51 -3.39
N ALA A 191 0.12 1.73 -3.81
CA ALA A 191 0.07 0.95 -5.04
C ALA A 191 -1.00 -0.16 -4.96
N HIS A 192 -1.33 -0.73 -6.11
CA HIS A 192 -2.34 -1.78 -6.21
C HIS A 192 -2.03 -2.71 -7.41
N PRO A 193 -2.37 -4.02 -7.34
CA PRO A 193 -2.17 -4.96 -8.45
C PRO A 193 -2.96 -4.60 -9.70
N ASP A 194 -4.15 -4.05 -9.52
CA ASP A 194 -4.92 -3.45 -10.62
C ASP A 194 -4.52 -1.98 -10.81
N LEU A 195 -4.01 -1.68 -12.01
CA LEU A 195 -3.56 -0.33 -12.41
C LEU A 195 -4.71 0.67 -12.51
N GLU A 196 -5.94 0.23 -12.80
CA GLU A 196 -7.13 1.09 -12.79
C GLU A 196 -7.45 1.55 -11.36
N VAL A 197 -7.38 0.63 -10.41
CA VAL A 197 -7.55 0.96 -8.99
C VAL A 197 -6.41 1.87 -8.52
N PHE A 198 -5.17 1.62 -8.94
CA PHE A 198 -4.06 2.53 -8.66
C PHE A 198 -4.31 3.93 -9.21
N ARG A 199 -4.78 4.05 -10.46
CA ARG A 199 -5.19 5.34 -11.06
C ARG A 199 -6.18 6.05 -10.14
N LEU A 200 -7.25 5.39 -9.72
CA LEU A 200 -8.26 5.99 -8.84
C LEU A 200 -7.68 6.40 -7.47
N ARG A 201 -6.80 5.59 -6.87
CA ARG A 201 -6.10 5.91 -5.61
C ARG A 201 -5.21 7.14 -5.76
N LEU A 202 -4.46 7.23 -6.85
CA LEU A 202 -3.63 8.38 -7.17
C LEU A 202 -4.46 9.65 -7.35
N GLY A 203 -5.61 9.54 -8.04
CA GLY A 203 -6.57 10.64 -8.15
C GLY A 203 -7.03 11.14 -6.79
N LYS A 204 -7.45 10.23 -5.90
CA LYS A 204 -7.86 10.59 -4.53
C LYS A 204 -6.73 11.22 -3.72
N ALA A 205 -5.52 10.67 -3.78
CA ALA A 205 -4.35 11.19 -3.08
C ALA A 205 -3.95 12.61 -3.53
N LEU A 206 -4.27 12.97 -4.78
CA LEU A 206 -4.00 14.27 -5.37
C LEU A 206 -5.23 15.18 -5.46
N ASP A 207 -6.38 14.76 -4.91
CA ASP A 207 -7.69 15.40 -5.13
C ASP A 207 -7.95 15.76 -6.62
N PHE A 208 -7.65 14.82 -7.51
CA PHE A 208 -7.70 14.95 -8.95
C PHE A 208 -8.75 14.02 -9.57
N ASP A 209 -9.70 14.60 -10.28
CA ASP A 209 -10.74 13.86 -11.00
C ASP A 209 -10.28 13.55 -12.43
N TYR A 210 -10.32 12.26 -12.79
CA TYR A 210 -10.11 11.80 -14.16
C TYR A 210 -11.37 12.08 -14.99
N PHE A 211 -11.21 12.72 -16.15
CA PHE A 211 -12.28 13.30 -16.96
C PHE A 211 -13.24 12.30 -17.62
N GLU A 212 -13.14 11.01 -17.29
CA GLU A 212 -14.00 9.97 -17.84
C GLU A 212 -15.46 10.12 -17.38
N ASP A 213 -15.69 10.72 -16.20
CA ASP A 213 -17.03 10.95 -15.63
C ASP A 213 -17.56 12.39 -15.80
N TRP A 214 -16.84 13.26 -16.53
CA TRP A 214 -17.28 14.66 -16.70
C TRP A 214 -18.46 14.76 -17.68
N GLN A 215 -19.68 14.82 -17.13
CA GLN A 215 -20.96 15.12 -17.80
C GLN A 215 -21.04 16.51 -18.51
N GLY A 216 -19.92 17.21 -18.75
CA GLY A 216 -19.90 18.45 -19.55
C GLY A 216 -19.66 18.26 -21.05
N SER A 217 -19.99 17.07 -21.57
CA SER A 217 -20.06 16.74 -23.01
C SER A 217 -21.17 17.52 -23.75
N LEU A 218 -21.34 18.80 -23.49
CA LEU A 218 -22.17 19.70 -24.30
C LEU A 218 -21.33 20.43 -25.36
N PHE A 219 -20.01 20.53 -25.17
CA PHE A 219 -19.10 21.22 -26.11
C PHE A 219 -17.74 20.54 -26.35
N SER A 220 -17.42 19.45 -25.63
CA SER A 220 -16.24 18.64 -25.91
C SER A 220 -16.69 17.31 -26.49
N ARG A 221 -16.23 16.98 -27.71
CA ARG A 221 -16.17 15.56 -28.12
C ARG A 221 -15.33 14.86 -27.04
N ALA A 222 -15.80 13.70 -26.56
CA ALA A 222 -14.92 12.78 -25.84
C ALA A 222 -13.65 12.61 -26.69
N ASP A 223 -12.47 12.79 -26.08
CA ASP A 223 -11.22 12.51 -26.78
C ASP A 223 -11.30 11.05 -27.25
N PRO A 224 -11.22 10.74 -28.55
CA PRO A 224 -11.35 9.35 -29.06
C PRO A 224 -10.27 8.41 -28.50
N ARG A 225 -9.33 8.94 -27.72
CA ARG A 225 -8.36 8.20 -26.93
C ARG A 225 -8.76 8.24 -25.46
N ASN A 226 -9.71 7.41 -25.07
CA ASN A 226 -9.76 6.96 -23.67
C ASN A 226 -8.38 6.36 -23.38
N GLY A 227 -7.58 7.09 -22.62
CA GLY A 227 -6.22 6.67 -22.31
C GLY A 227 -6.28 5.60 -21.24
N GLY A 228 -5.49 4.53 -21.40
CA GLY A 228 -5.32 3.58 -20.30
C GLY A 228 -4.68 4.25 -19.07
N PRO A 229 -4.60 3.51 -17.94
CA PRO A 229 -4.15 4.03 -16.65
C PRO A 229 -2.89 4.89 -16.71
N SER A 230 -1.88 4.46 -17.48
CA SER A 230 -0.59 5.14 -17.59
C SER A 230 -0.69 6.56 -18.15
N LEU A 231 -1.58 6.80 -19.13
CA LEU A 231 -1.76 8.14 -19.71
C LEU A 231 -2.45 9.08 -18.73
N ASP A 232 -3.42 8.57 -17.98
CA ASP A 232 -4.14 9.35 -16.99
C ASP A 232 -3.27 9.68 -15.78
N ILE A 233 -2.46 8.72 -15.32
CA ILE A 233 -1.38 8.97 -14.36
C ILE A 233 -0.48 10.10 -14.89
N GLU A 234 -0.08 10.07 -16.16
CA GLU A 234 0.79 11.12 -16.73
C GLU A 234 0.12 12.50 -16.74
N ARG A 235 -1.19 12.55 -17.01
CA ARG A 235 -1.97 13.79 -16.98
C ARG A 235 -2.01 14.36 -15.55
N ALA A 236 -2.27 13.53 -14.54
CA ALA A 236 -2.27 13.92 -13.14
C ALA A 236 -0.87 14.43 -12.72
N MET A 237 0.18 13.69 -13.04
CA MET A 237 1.57 14.07 -12.73
C MET A 237 1.98 15.39 -13.39
N THR A 238 1.49 15.68 -14.59
CA THR A 238 1.73 16.96 -15.27
C THR A 238 1.05 18.15 -14.57
N LYS A 239 -0.10 17.94 -13.93
CA LYS A 239 -0.74 18.97 -13.10
C LYS A 239 0.02 19.15 -11.79
N LEU A 240 0.39 18.05 -11.15
CA LEU A 240 1.21 18.04 -9.94
C LEU A 240 2.54 18.77 -10.12
N GLU A 241 3.21 18.60 -11.27
CA GLU A 241 4.45 19.32 -11.58
C GLU A 241 4.32 20.85 -11.44
N LYS A 242 3.18 21.42 -11.88
CA LYS A 242 2.92 22.85 -11.77
C LYS A 242 2.72 23.29 -10.33
N VAL A 243 2.04 22.48 -9.54
CA VAL A 243 1.81 22.71 -8.11
C VAL A 243 3.12 22.62 -7.35
N ALA A 244 3.91 21.58 -7.58
CA ALA A 244 5.23 21.39 -6.96
C ALA A 244 6.19 22.55 -7.26
N LEU A 245 6.25 23.01 -8.52
CA LEU A 245 7.05 24.19 -8.89
C LEU A 245 6.62 25.45 -8.15
N LYS A 246 5.30 25.67 -8.01
CA LYS A 246 4.75 26.82 -7.29
C LYS A 246 5.04 26.74 -5.80
N TYR A 247 4.83 25.57 -5.20
CA TYR A 247 5.07 25.32 -3.78
C TYR A 247 6.55 25.52 -3.42
N ALA A 248 7.47 24.91 -4.17
CA ALA A 248 8.90 25.02 -3.91
C ALA A 248 9.41 26.47 -3.99
N ARG A 249 8.90 27.26 -4.94
CA ARG A 249 9.21 28.70 -5.03
C ARG A 249 8.64 29.53 -3.88
N LYS A 250 7.47 29.14 -3.35
CA LYS A 250 6.77 29.87 -2.29
C LYS A 250 7.36 29.56 -0.91
N ASN A 251 7.63 28.29 -0.64
CA ASN A 251 7.97 27.80 0.70
C ASN A 251 9.47 27.51 0.89
N GLY A 252 10.25 27.49 -0.20
CA GLY A 252 11.70 27.22 -0.14
C GLY A 252 12.07 25.77 0.15
N ARG A 253 11.09 24.84 0.13
CA ARG A 253 11.26 23.40 0.33
C ARG A 253 10.45 22.60 -0.69
N PRO A 254 10.90 21.40 -1.10
CA PRO A 254 10.16 20.54 -2.02
C PRO A 254 8.87 20.00 -1.39
N LEU A 255 7.88 19.67 -2.23
CA LEU A 255 6.77 18.78 -1.83
C LEU A 255 7.30 17.36 -1.65
N VAL A 256 6.59 16.55 -0.87
CA VAL A 256 6.95 15.14 -0.69
C VAL A 256 5.76 14.27 -1.09
N MET A 257 6.01 13.24 -1.90
CA MET A 257 5.01 12.24 -2.26
C MET A 257 5.52 10.84 -1.98
N ALA A 258 4.78 10.10 -1.16
CA ALA A 258 5.12 8.74 -0.80
C ALA A 258 4.25 7.75 -1.58
N PHE A 259 4.88 6.87 -2.35
CA PHE A 259 4.26 5.70 -2.98
C PHE A 259 4.57 4.47 -2.13
N THR A 260 3.56 3.91 -1.49
CA THR A 260 3.71 2.73 -0.64
C THR A 260 3.39 1.44 -1.38
N ASN A 261 4.01 0.35 -0.91
CA ASN A 261 3.81 -1.02 -1.40
C ASN A 261 3.98 -1.18 -2.92
N ILE A 262 5.01 -0.56 -3.53
CA ILE A 262 5.17 -0.58 -5.00
C ILE A 262 5.39 -1.98 -5.60
N HIS A 263 5.79 -2.96 -4.79
CA HIS A 263 5.85 -4.37 -5.16
C HIS A 263 4.48 -4.96 -5.53
N LEU A 264 3.38 -4.33 -5.09
CA LEU A 264 2.03 -4.73 -5.47
C LEU A 264 1.70 -4.40 -6.92
N PHE A 265 2.48 -3.57 -7.61
CA PHE A 265 2.28 -3.43 -9.06
C PHE A 265 2.47 -4.79 -9.74
N PRO A 266 1.65 -5.10 -10.76
CA PRO A 266 1.78 -6.37 -11.43
C PRO A 266 3.18 -6.44 -12.06
N ASN A 267 3.86 -7.57 -11.87
CA ASN A 267 5.18 -7.83 -12.44
C ASN A 267 5.08 -8.16 -13.95
N THR A 268 4.39 -7.30 -14.68
CA THR A 268 4.13 -7.34 -16.11
C THR A 268 4.68 -6.08 -16.76
N GLU A 269 4.80 -6.08 -18.08
CA GLU A 269 5.28 -4.92 -18.85
C GLU A 269 4.50 -3.63 -18.55
N GLU A 270 3.19 -3.74 -18.27
CA GLU A 270 2.33 -2.61 -17.93
C GLU A 270 2.66 -2.02 -16.56
N GLY A 271 2.79 -2.87 -15.53
CA GLY A 271 3.20 -2.43 -14.19
C GLY A 271 4.62 -1.86 -14.18
N HIS A 272 5.53 -2.48 -14.93
CA HIS A 272 6.89 -1.95 -15.14
C HIS A 272 6.90 -0.61 -15.86
N ALA A 273 5.97 -0.38 -16.80
CA ALA A 273 5.85 0.91 -17.47
C ALA A 273 5.41 2.02 -16.51
N VAL A 274 4.42 1.75 -15.65
CA VAL A 274 3.97 2.71 -14.62
C VAL A 274 5.08 2.99 -13.61
N LEU A 275 5.76 1.96 -13.10
CA LEU A 275 6.87 2.14 -12.16
C LEU A 275 8.00 2.98 -12.77
N ARG A 276 8.38 2.70 -14.04
CA ARG A 276 9.37 3.50 -14.77
C ARG A 276 8.92 4.93 -14.98
N GLN A 277 7.65 5.17 -15.29
CA GLN A 277 7.08 6.51 -15.45
C GLN A 277 7.19 7.32 -14.15
N LEU A 278 6.80 6.72 -13.01
CA LEU A 278 6.96 7.33 -11.69
C LEU A 278 8.42 7.63 -11.38
N GLN A 279 9.32 6.69 -11.65
CA GLN A 279 10.76 6.87 -11.42
C GLN A 279 11.35 7.99 -12.29
N GLN A 280 10.97 8.08 -13.56
CA GLN A 280 11.43 9.16 -14.46
C GLN A 280 11.00 10.54 -13.93
N ARG A 281 9.76 10.65 -13.44
CA ARG A 281 9.27 11.88 -12.80
C ARG A 281 10.03 12.17 -11.51
N ALA A 282 10.29 11.16 -10.68
CA ALA A 282 11.08 11.28 -9.45
C ALA A 282 12.47 11.86 -9.74
N GLU A 283 13.18 11.31 -10.72
CA GLU A 283 14.51 11.74 -11.12
C GLU A 283 14.50 13.22 -11.60
N GLN A 284 13.53 13.59 -12.44
CA GLN A 284 13.40 14.95 -12.96
C GLN A 284 13.04 15.98 -11.88
N TRP A 285 12.11 15.65 -10.98
CA TRP A 285 11.62 16.59 -9.96
C TRP A 285 12.59 16.74 -8.79
N ALA A 286 13.28 15.66 -8.42
CA ALA A 286 14.39 15.70 -7.48
C ALA A 286 15.52 16.57 -8.01
N ALA A 287 15.91 16.43 -9.29
CA ALA A 287 16.95 17.25 -9.91
C ALA A 287 16.64 18.75 -9.88
N ARG A 288 15.35 19.13 -9.94
CA ARG A 288 14.89 20.52 -9.86
C ARG A 288 14.63 21.02 -8.43
N GLY A 289 14.72 20.15 -7.42
CA GLY A 289 14.44 20.49 -6.02
C GLY A 289 12.98 20.89 -5.77
N MET A 290 12.04 20.42 -6.59
CA MET A 290 10.62 20.81 -6.49
C MET A 290 9.80 19.79 -5.72
N MET A 291 10.15 18.51 -5.84
CA MET A 291 9.46 17.42 -5.19
C MET A 291 10.40 16.25 -4.92
N THR A 292 10.27 15.65 -3.73
CA THR A 292 10.96 14.44 -3.31
C THR A 292 9.96 13.28 -3.33
N MET A 293 10.24 12.23 -4.08
CA MET A 293 9.42 11.01 -4.06
C MET A 293 10.03 9.97 -3.11
N VAL A 294 9.19 9.27 -2.37
CA VAL A 294 9.57 8.15 -1.50
C VAL A 294 8.82 6.92 -1.96
N PHE A 295 9.53 5.86 -2.32
CA PHE A 295 8.96 4.57 -2.71
C PHE A 295 9.19 3.55 -1.60
N THR A 296 8.21 2.73 -1.25
CA THR A 296 8.42 1.59 -0.33
C THR A 296 8.16 0.26 -1.02
N THR A 297 9.08 -0.68 -0.87
CA THR A 297 8.96 -2.04 -1.41
C THR A 297 9.30 -3.08 -0.35
N ASP A 298 8.68 -4.24 -0.48
CA ASP A 298 8.94 -5.41 0.36
C ASP A 298 9.82 -6.36 -0.47
N ASP A 299 9.42 -6.58 -1.72
CA ASP A 299 10.12 -7.40 -2.69
C ASP A 299 11.34 -6.70 -3.32
N PHE A 300 12.32 -7.51 -3.69
CA PHE A 300 13.58 -7.11 -4.32
C PHE A 300 13.43 -6.72 -5.79
N TRP A 301 12.45 -7.28 -6.52
CA TRP A 301 12.31 -7.06 -7.97
C TRP A 301 12.18 -5.56 -8.33
N CYS A 302 11.52 -4.78 -7.48
CA CYS A 302 11.38 -3.33 -7.64
C CYS A 302 12.75 -2.64 -7.67
N LEU A 303 13.65 -3.03 -6.76
CA LEU A 303 15.01 -2.50 -6.71
C LEU A 303 15.78 -2.88 -7.97
N ASP A 304 15.71 -4.13 -8.41
CA ASP A 304 16.37 -4.60 -9.64
C ASP A 304 15.95 -3.76 -10.86
N LYS A 305 14.63 -3.57 -11.07
CA LYS A 305 14.11 -2.78 -12.20
C LYS A 305 14.51 -1.30 -12.10
N MET A 306 14.43 -0.71 -10.92
CA MET A 306 14.72 0.72 -10.73
C MET A 306 16.22 1.04 -10.81
N LYS A 307 17.10 0.12 -10.44
CA LYS A 307 18.55 0.34 -10.36
C LYS A 307 19.16 0.83 -11.67
N LYS A 308 18.62 0.44 -12.83
CA LYS A 308 19.13 0.83 -14.16
C LYS A 308 19.07 2.34 -14.43
N THR A 309 18.06 3.04 -13.89
CA THR A 309 17.81 4.46 -14.16
C THR A 309 17.93 5.33 -12.90
N ALA A 310 18.68 4.85 -11.90
CA ALA A 310 18.78 5.44 -10.58
C ALA A 310 20.03 6.33 -10.39
N ASN A 311 20.01 7.56 -10.93
CA ASN A 311 21.13 8.49 -10.71
C ASN A 311 21.01 9.22 -9.37
N ARG A 312 19.79 9.57 -8.97
CA ARG A 312 19.48 10.32 -7.73
C ARG A 312 18.70 9.52 -6.69
N MET A 313 18.57 8.21 -6.91
CA MET A 313 17.91 7.31 -5.97
C MET A 313 18.82 7.04 -4.77
N ARG A 314 18.29 7.20 -3.56
CA ARG A 314 18.92 6.76 -2.32
C ARG A 314 18.15 5.55 -1.79
N ILE A 315 18.86 4.47 -1.49
CA ILE A 315 18.26 3.24 -0.99
C ILE A 315 18.38 3.23 0.54
N LEU A 316 17.25 3.01 1.22
CA LEU A 316 17.16 2.85 2.66
C LEU A 316 16.70 1.42 2.95
N SER A 317 17.59 0.59 3.50
CA SER A 317 17.25 -0.77 3.92
C SER A 317 16.72 -0.71 5.36
N VAL A 318 15.48 -1.16 5.56
CA VAL A 318 14.84 -1.26 6.86
C VAL A 318 14.91 -2.72 7.29
N THR A 319 15.70 -2.98 8.32
CA THR A 319 15.90 -4.31 8.87
C THR A 319 15.07 -4.54 10.12
N ASP A 320 15.10 -5.78 10.59
CA ASP A 320 14.62 -6.15 11.92
C ASP A 320 15.38 -5.38 13.00
N LEU A 321 14.74 -5.23 14.16
CA LEU A 321 15.32 -4.59 15.33
C LEU A 321 16.43 -5.47 15.93
N THR A 322 17.42 -4.83 16.53
CA THR A 322 18.44 -5.53 17.33
C THR A 322 17.80 -6.18 18.56
N ALA A 323 18.49 -7.12 19.22
CA ALA A 323 18.06 -7.77 20.45
C ALA A 323 17.71 -6.75 21.54
N ALA A 324 18.60 -5.77 21.74
CA ALA A 324 18.39 -4.72 22.73
C ALA A 324 17.14 -3.86 22.42
N GLU A 325 16.96 -3.45 21.16
CA GLU A 325 15.79 -2.70 20.72
C GLU A 325 14.51 -3.52 20.81
N SER A 326 14.59 -4.82 20.49
CA SER A 326 13.48 -5.77 20.48
C SER A 326 12.97 -6.07 21.89
N ILE A 327 13.87 -6.32 22.85
CA ILE A 327 13.53 -6.53 24.26
C ILE A 327 12.92 -5.24 24.85
N SER A 328 13.50 -4.08 24.54
CA SER A 328 12.96 -2.78 24.95
C SER A 328 11.56 -2.52 24.35
N ALA A 329 11.38 -2.85 23.07
CA ALA A 329 10.12 -2.72 22.36
C ALA A 329 9.05 -3.66 22.95
N LEU A 330 9.36 -4.95 23.12
CA LEU A 330 8.49 -5.93 23.77
C LEU A 330 8.05 -5.45 25.15
N ARG A 331 8.99 -5.01 25.98
CA ARG A 331 8.70 -4.49 27.31
C ARG A 331 7.75 -3.29 27.28
N SER A 332 7.97 -2.37 26.34
CA SER A 332 7.13 -1.18 26.17
C SER A 332 5.73 -1.52 25.66
N LEU A 333 5.63 -2.41 24.66
CA LEU A 333 4.38 -2.89 24.10
C LEU A 333 3.57 -3.68 25.13
N ARG A 334 4.21 -4.58 25.86
CA ARG A 334 3.60 -5.41 26.90
C ARG A 334 2.97 -4.55 28.00
N ARG A 335 3.71 -3.56 28.53
CA ARG A 335 3.16 -2.57 29.48
C ARG A 335 1.92 -1.87 28.94
N HIS A 336 1.98 -1.42 27.70
CA HIS A 336 0.87 -0.68 27.10
C HIS A 336 -0.38 -1.57 26.93
N TYR A 337 -0.22 -2.82 26.47
CA TYR A 337 -1.36 -3.73 26.28
C TYR A 337 -1.98 -4.17 27.61
N LEU A 338 -1.15 -4.52 28.61
CA LEU A 338 -1.64 -4.88 29.95
C LEU A 338 -2.25 -3.68 30.69
N GLY A 339 -1.71 -2.48 30.48
CA GLY A 339 -2.20 -1.22 31.07
C GLY A 339 -3.53 -0.70 30.51
N ARG A 340 -4.09 -1.33 29.46
CA ARG A 340 -5.42 -0.97 28.93
C ARG A 340 -6.59 -1.45 29.81
N GLY A 341 -6.36 -2.35 30.77
CA GLY A 341 -7.42 -2.99 31.56
C GLY A 341 -7.28 -2.95 33.09
N CYS A 342 -6.19 -2.45 33.67
CA CYS A 342 -5.95 -2.44 35.13
C CYS A 342 -5.02 -1.26 35.56
N PRO A 343 -4.80 -0.99 36.87
CA PRO A 343 -4.56 0.36 37.45
C PRO A 343 -3.14 0.92 37.12
N PRO A 344 -2.68 2.07 37.66
CA PRO A 344 -1.68 2.93 37.01
C PRO A 344 -0.40 2.18 36.61
N ALA A 345 0.20 2.61 35.49
CA ALA A 345 1.29 1.95 34.77
C ALA A 345 2.52 1.49 35.60
N GLU A 346 2.64 1.90 36.87
CA GLU A 346 3.67 1.49 37.82
C GLU A 346 3.43 0.11 38.46
N GLU A 347 2.21 -0.45 38.41
CA GLU A 347 1.87 -1.75 39.04
C GLU A 347 1.76 -2.92 38.05
N VAL A 348 1.96 -2.69 36.76
CA VAL A 348 1.91 -3.75 35.75
C VAL A 348 3.15 -4.63 35.86
N ARG A 349 2.99 -5.83 36.45
CA ARG A 349 4.03 -6.86 36.44
C ARG A 349 4.25 -7.34 35.01
N ILE A 350 5.50 -7.28 34.57
CA ILE A 350 5.96 -7.78 33.29
C ILE A 350 6.75 -9.04 33.58
N GLU A 351 6.76 -9.95 32.62
CA GLU A 351 7.59 -11.14 32.62
C GLU A 351 9.08 -10.81 32.75
N SER A 352 9.87 -11.80 33.17
CA SER A 352 11.32 -11.66 33.34
C SER A 352 12.03 -11.35 32.01
N ASP A 353 13.22 -10.76 32.12
CA ASP A 353 14.06 -10.47 30.95
C ASP A 353 14.47 -11.74 30.20
N ASP A 354 14.55 -12.88 30.90
CA ASP A 354 14.79 -14.20 30.32
C ASP A 354 13.65 -14.64 29.38
N VAL A 355 12.39 -14.40 29.77
CA VAL A 355 11.22 -14.67 28.91
C VAL A 355 11.23 -13.77 27.68
N LEU A 356 11.53 -12.47 27.85
CA LEU A 356 11.61 -11.54 26.72
C LEU A 356 12.74 -11.91 25.76
N ARG A 357 13.88 -12.35 26.29
CA ARG A 357 15.01 -12.85 25.52
C ARG A 357 14.62 -14.10 24.74
N ARG A 358 13.95 -15.06 25.38
CA ARG A 358 13.50 -16.29 24.74
C ARG A 358 12.54 -16.01 23.57
N VAL A 359 11.60 -15.09 23.75
CA VAL A 359 10.69 -14.66 22.67
C VAL A 359 11.47 -14.09 21.49
N TYR A 360 12.51 -13.27 21.74
CA TYR A 360 13.36 -12.74 20.68
C TYR A 360 14.14 -13.83 19.93
N GLU A 361 14.65 -14.85 20.62
CA GLU A 361 15.39 -15.96 19.99
C GLU A 361 14.50 -16.84 19.08
N LEU A 362 13.22 -16.95 19.43
CA LEU A 362 12.21 -17.69 18.67
C LEU A 362 11.75 -16.91 17.43
N VAL A 363 11.43 -15.62 17.62
CA VAL A 363 10.66 -14.81 16.66
C VAL A 363 11.53 -13.80 15.89
N GLY A 364 12.69 -13.45 16.44
CA GLY A 364 13.55 -12.39 15.92
C GLY A 364 13.03 -10.98 16.21
N GLY A 365 13.64 -9.97 15.57
CA GLY A 365 13.39 -8.54 15.81
C GLY A 365 12.28 -7.91 14.96
N ARG A 366 11.40 -8.70 14.33
CA ARG A 366 10.38 -8.17 13.42
C ARG A 366 9.22 -7.55 14.20
N THR A 367 8.97 -6.26 13.96
CA THR A 367 8.02 -5.47 14.76
C THR A 367 6.61 -6.01 14.78
N SER A 368 6.10 -6.53 13.66
CA SER A 368 4.76 -7.15 13.59
C SER A 368 4.64 -8.36 14.49
N PHE A 369 5.68 -9.19 14.56
CA PHE A 369 5.71 -10.39 15.36
C PHE A 369 5.85 -10.08 16.85
N LEU A 370 6.73 -9.15 17.21
CA LEU A 370 6.86 -8.66 18.59
C LEU A 370 5.54 -8.06 19.09
N ALA A 371 4.83 -7.30 18.27
CA ALA A 371 3.52 -6.75 18.60
C ALA A 371 2.41 -7.81 18.72
N ARG A 372 2.54 -8.95 18.03
CA ARG A 372 1.64 -10.10 18.20
C ARG A 372 1.92 -10.81 19.52
N CYS A 373 3.17 -11.17 19.79
CA CYS A 373 3.58 -11.81 21.05
C CYS A 373 3.22 -10.96 22.26
N ALA A 374 3.48 -9.65 22.22
CA ALA A 374 3.19 -8.74 23.34
C ALA A 374 1.70 -8.66 23.72
N ARG A 375 0.78 -9.04 22.83
CA ARG A 375 -0.67 -9.07 23.07
C ARG A 375 -1.17 -10.40 23.64
N ALA A 376 -0.44 -11.50 23.44
CA ALA A 376 -0.86 -12.83 23.85
C ALA A 376 -0.88 -12.98 25.37
N SER A 377 -1.67 -13.89 25.92
CA SER A 377 -1.62 -14.20 27.36
C SER A 377 -0.23 -14.74 27.76
N ASN A 378 0.25 -15.76 27.04
CA ASN A 378 1.58 -16.33 27.16
C ASN A 378 2.42 -16.02 25.90
N MET A 379 3.52 -15.27 26.07
CA MET A 379 4.33 -14.82 24.93
C MET A 379 5.17 -15.94 24.31
N ILE A 380 5.64 -16.91 25.10
CA ILE A 380 6.46 -18.02 24.59
C ILE A 380 5.58 -19.00 23.82
N GLU A 381 4.43 -19.38 24.38
CA GLU A 381 3.50 -20.29 23.70
C GLU A 381 2.98 -19.70 22.37
N GLU A 382 2.70 -18.39 22.32
CA GLU A 382 2.33 -17.72 21.07
C GLU A 382 3.48 -17.75 20.06
N ALA A 383 4.73 -17.54 20.50
CA ALA A 383 5.90 -17.60 19.65
C ALA A 383 6.12 -19.00 19.05
N GLU A 384 5.94 -20.05 19.84
CA GLU A 384 6.00 -21.45 19.38
C GLU A 384 4.85 -21.75 18.39
N THR A 385 3.62 -21.35 18.72
CA THR A 385 2.46 -21.49 17.84
C THR A 385 2.67 -20.79 16.50
N MET A 386 3.32 -19.62 16.50
CA MET A 386 3.68 -18.93 15.27
C MET A 386 4.67 -19.73 14.43
N ILE A 387 5.67 -20.39 15.04
CA ILE A 387 6.61 -21.25 14.30
C ILE A 387 5.87 -22.44 13.68
N ASP A 388 4.96 -23.08 14.41
CA ASP A 388 4.19 -24.23 13.91
C ASP A 388 3.28 -23.83 12.72
N LEU A 389 2.64 -22.65 12.81
CA LEU A 389 1.83 -22.11 11.72
C LEU A 389 2.68 -21.78 10.48
N GLU A 390 3.86 -21.19 10.66
CA GLU A 390 4.79 -20.90 9.57
C GLU A 390 5.36 -22.19 8.97
N LYS A 391 5.63 -23.23 9.78
CA LYS A 391 6.01 -24.57 9.30
C LYS A 391 4.92 -25.17 8.42
N GLY A 392 3.67 -25.18 8.89
CA GLY A 392 2.53 -25.69 8.13
C GLY A 392 2.32 -24.92 6.81
N TRP A 393 2.46 -23.59 6.85
CA TRP A 393 2.40 -22.76 5.64
C TRP A 393 3.56 -23.05 4.69
N LEU A 394 4.80 -23.16 5.18
CA LEU A 394 5.98 -23.46 4.38
C LEU A 394 5.83 -24.81 3.66
N LEU A 395 5.40 -25.85 4.38
CA LEU A 395 5.13 -27.18 3.80
C LEU A 395 3.96 -27.17 2.80
N SER A 396 3.00 -26.25 2.93
CA SER A 396 1.93 -26.09 1.93
C SER A 396 2.43 -25.46 0.61
N LYS A 397 3.58 -24.78 0.64
CA LYS A 397 4.16 -24.05 -0.50
C LYS A 397 5.28 -24.80 -1.20
N ILE A 398 6.10 -25.49 -0.42
CA ILE A 398 7.29 -26.21 -0.90
C ILE A 398 7.34 -27.64 -0.32
N GLY A 399 6.19 -28.26 -0.04
CA GLY A 399 6.15 -29.65 0.44
C GLY A 399 6.77 -30.62 -0.57
N LEU A 400 7.59 -31.55 -0.08
CA LEU A 400 8.19 -32.61 -0.89
C LEU A 400 7.18 -33.74 -1.10
N ILE A 401 7.06 -34.20 -2.34
CA ILE A 401 6.24 -35.34 -2.73
C ILE A 401 7.17 -36.32 -3.45
N PRO A 402 7.69 -37.36 -2.75
CA PRO A 402 8.63 -38.32 -3.35
C PRO A 402 8.00 -39.15 -4.49
N GLU A 403 6.74 -39.53 -4.32
CA GLU A 403 5.98 -40.26 -5.34
C GLU A 403 5.07 -39.28 -6.09
N MET A 404 5.57 -38.73 -7.20
CA MET A 404 4.79 -37.84 -8.06
C MET A 404 4.67 -38.31 -9.52
N ASP A 405 3.60 -37.84 -10.14
CA ASP A 405 3.32 -37.94 -11.58
C ASP A 405 3.83 -36.68 -12.33
N ASP A 406 3.86 -36.75 -13.66
CA ASP A 406 4.36 -35.69 -14.54
C ASP A 406 3.63 -34.34 -14.36
N ASP A 407 2.34 -34.35 -14.02
CA ASP A 407 1.54 -33.13 -13.82
C ASP A 407 1.99 -32.28 -12.62
N VAL A 408 2.69 -32.89 -11.65
CA VAL A 408 3.14 -32.25 -10.39
C VAL A 408 4.66 -31.96 -10.43
N MET A 409 5.32 -32.34 -11.52
CA MET A 409 6.78 -32.27 -11.64
C MET A 409 7.32 -30.82 -11.53
N ASP A 410 6.65 -29.82 -12.10
CA ASP A 410 7.08 -28.42 -11.99
C ASP A 410 6.98 -27.87 -10.55
N GLU A 411 5.96 -28.28 -9.80
CA GLU A 411 5.81 -27.96 -8.38
C GLU A 411 6.92 -28.60 -7.56
N GLN A 412 7.31 -29.84 -7.87
CA GLN A 412 8.38 -30.53 -7.16
C GLN A 412 9.78 -30.02 -7.54
N LYS A 413 9.97 -29.51 -8.76
CA LYS A 413 11.17 -28.72 -9.11
C LYS A 413 11.29 -27.49 -8.24
N TRP A 414 10.19 -26.76 -8.09
CA TRP A 414 10.09 -25.59 -7.21
C TRP A 414 10.41 -25.95 -5.76
N ALA A 415 9.75 -26.97 -5.20
CA ALA A 415 9.93 -27.40 -3.83
C ALA A 415 11.35 -27.90 -3.54
N SER A 416 11.84 -28.87 -4.31
CA SER A 416 13.16 -29.50 -4.10
C SER A 416 14.31 -28.50 -4.22
N CYS A 417 14.29 -27.62 -5.22
CA CYS A 417 15.32 -26.58 -5.37
C CYS A 417 15.31 -25.58 -4.21
N SER A 418 14.12 -25.22 -3.71
CA SER A 418 13.95 -24.32 -2.58
C SER A 418 14.52 -24.92 -1.29
N TRP A 419 14.27 -26.22 -1.06
CA TRP A 419 14.81 -26.93 0.09
C TRP A 419 16.33 -27.06 0.08
N LEU A 420 17.00 -27.12 -1.08
CA LEU A 420 18.46 -27.11 -1.12
C LEU A 420 19.06 -25.83 -0.52
N LEU A 421 18.44 -24.68 -0.82
CA LEU A 421 18.83 -23.40 -0.24
C LEU A 421 18.45 -23.32 1.23
N LEU A 422 17.23 -23.69 1.59
CA LEU A 422 16.75 -23.61 2.97
C LEU A 422 17.50 -24.56 3.89
N ARG A 423 17.88 -25.76 3.43
CA ARG A 423 18.72 -26.70 4.18
C ARG A 423 20.09 -26.09 4.49
N ASP A 424 20.79 -25.57 3.47
CA ASP A 424 22.09 -24.91 3.66
C ASP A 424 22.01 -23.71 4.61
N LEU A 425 20.92 -22.93 4.54
CA LEU A 425 20.67 -21.83 5.48
C LEU A 425 20.34 -22.33 6.89
N ALA A 426 19.54 -23.39 7.03
CA ALA A 426 19.17 -24.00 8.31
C ALA A 426 20.39 -24.54 9.06
N ASP A 427 21.28 -25.23 8.34
CA ASP A 427 22.55 -25.79 8.86
C ASP A 427 23.53 -24.70 9.31
N LYS A 428 23.56 -23.56 8.60
CA LYS A 428 24.36 -22.38 8.97
C LYS A 428 23.74 -21.57 10.10
N GLY A 429 22.45 -21.74 10.37
CA GLY A 429 21.70 -20.97 11.35
C GLY A 429 22.13 -21.29 12.79
N PRO A 430 22.02 -20.33 13.72
CA PRO A 430 22.31 -20.59 15.12
C PRO A 430 21.31 -21.62 15.69
N ALA A 431 21.84 -22.65 16.34
CA ALA A 431 21.03 -23.63 17.06
C ALA A 431 20.28 -22.94 18.22
N LEU A 432 19.06 -23.42 18.50
CA LEU A 432 18.26 -22.93 19.63
C LEU A 432 18.52 -23.79 20.86
N ASP A 433 18.86 -23.16 21.99
CA ASP A 433 19.04 -23.82 23.29
C ASP A 433 18.14 -23.14 24.34
N PRO A 434 17.24 -23.86 25.04
CA PRO A 434 16.84 -25.24 24.78
C PRO A 434 16.20 -25.38 23.40
N PRO A 435 16.20 -26.59 22.80
CA PRO A 435 15.48 -26.83 21.57
C PRO A 435 13.99 -26.50 21.74
N LEU A 436 13.29 -26.26 20.63
CA LEU A 436 11.84 -26.05 20.64
C LEU A 436 11.19 -27.23 21.38
N GLY A 437 10.30 -26.94 22.33
CA GLY A 437 9.55 -27.99 23.01
C GLY A 437 8.79 -28.77 21.96
N HIS A 438 9.04 -30.08 21.86
CA HIS A 438 8.24 -30.94 21.00
C HIS A 438 6.85 -31.00 21.64
N ARG A 439 5.91 -30.17 21.16
CA ARG A 439 4.50 -30.40 21.43
C ARG A 439 4.22 -31.71 20.72
N PRO A 440 3.83 -32.79 21.42
CA PRO A 440 3.42 -33.99 20.72
C PRO A 440 2.32 -33.54 19.76
N ASP A 441 2.47 -33.91 18.48
CA ASP A 441 1.36 -33.86 17.54
C ASP A 441 0.14 -34.31 18.31
N HIS A 442 -0.93 -33.53 18.30
CA HIS A 442 -2.18 -33.95 18.90
C HIS A 442 -2.51 -35.29 18.26
N ASP A 443 -2.19 -36.38 18.96
CA ASP A 443 -2.60 -37.73 18.63
C ASP A 443 -4.05 -37.58 18.25
N ALA A 444 -4.35 -37.95 17.01
CA ALA A 444 -5.72 -38.04 16.53
C ALA A 444 -6.46 -38.84 17.60
N VAL A 445 -7.21 -38.12 18.43
CA VAL A 445 -8.09 -38.75 19.40
C VAL A 445 -9.14 -39.40 18.53
N ASP A 446 -8.95 -40.69 18.33
CA ASP A 446 -9.89 -41.60 17.69
C ASP A 446 -11.10 -41.69 18.63
N SER A 447 -11.91 -40.62 18.62
CA SER A 447 -13.24 -40.59 19.21
C SER A 447 -14.22 -40.96 18.10
N PRO A 448 -14.93 -42.09 18.22
CA PRO A 448 -15.91 -42.48 17.24
C PRO A 448 -17.16 -41.64 17.51
N ASP A 449 -17.23 -40.45 16.95
CA ASP A 449 -18.51 -39.77 16.66
C ASP A 449 -18.22 -38.52 15.83
N GLY A 450 -18.64 -38.56 14.55
CA GLY A 450 -18.47 -37.47 13.62
C GLY A 450 -19.24 -36.22 14.05
N ILE A 451 -18.52 -35.16 14.36
CA ILE A 451 -19.05 -33.80 14.38
C ILE A 451 -18.06 -32.90 13.63
N GLN A 452 -18.52 -32.36 12.50
CA GLN A 452 -17.84 -31.35 11.71
C GLN A 452 -17.51 -30.12 12.56
N LEU A 453 -16.21 -29.83 12.73
CA LEU A 453 -15.74 -28.54 13.20
C LEU A 453 -15.74 -27.56 12.02
N THR A 454 -16.56 -26.52 12.14
CA THR A 454 -16.48 -25.32 11.30
C THR A 454 -15.44 -24.36 11.91
N PRO A 455 -14.80 -23.49 11.11
CA PRO A 455 -13.85 -22.52 11.65
C PRO A 455 -14.64 -21.47 12.44
N SER A 456 -14.50 -21.48 13.77
CA SER A 456 -15.17 -20.48 14.60
C SER A 456 -14.50 -19.12 14.42
N VAL A 457 -15.34 -18.21 13.96
CA VAL A 457 -15.18 -16.76 13.95
C VAL A 457 -14.63 -16.27 15.29
N TYR A 458 -13.59 -15.43 15.22
CA TYR A 458 -13.04 -14.63 16.30
C TYR A 458 -14.16 -13.93 17.10
N ASP A 459 -14.42 -14.39 18.32
CA ASP A 459 -15.19 -13.61 19.29
C ASP A 459 -14.25 -12.63 20.01
N GLN A 460 -14.33 -11.37 19.62
CA GLN A 460 -13.76 -10.24 20.37
C GLN A 460 -14.66 -9.96 21.58
N THR A 461 -14.52 -10.74 22.64
CA THR A 461 -15.03 -10.35 23.95
C THR A 461 -13.86 -10.15 24.92
N SER A 462 -13.75 -8.90 25.34
CA SER A 462 -12.81 -8.36 26.31
C SER A 462 -12.81 -9.14 27.63
N GLY A 463 -11.83 -10.00 27.82
CA GLY A 463 -11.38 -10.50 29.11
C GLY A 463 -10.10 -9.77 29.52
N CYS A 464 -10.04 -9.24 30.74
CA CYS A 464 -8.79 -8.75 31.31
C CYS A 464 -7.81 -9.94 31.41
N PRO A 465 -6.53 -9.77 31.06
CA PRO A 465 -5.56 -10.84 31.28
C PRO A 465 -5.42 -11.07 32.79
N ALA A 466 -5.65 -12.31 33.23
CA ALA A 466 -5.41 -12.70 34.61
C ALA A 466 -3.89 -12.60 34.91
N PRO A 467 -3.47 -12.24 36.13
CA PRO A 467 -2.08 -12.36 36.53
C PRO A 467 -1.71 -13.84 36.54
N ILE A 468 -0.59 -14.19 35.90
CA ILE A 468 -0.11 -15.58 35.85
C ILE A 468 0.76 -15.86 37.09
N ASP A 469 0.48 -16.99 37.73
CA ASP A 469 1.26 -17.60 38.80
C ASP A 469 2.68 -17.98 38.30
N ASP A 470 3.69 -17.75 39.14
CA ASP A 470 5.13 -17.98 38.88
C ASP A 470 5.48 -19.49 38.74
N GLU A 471 4.99 -20.16 37.70
CA GLU A 471 5.43 -21.52 37.31
C GLU A 471 5.91 -21.54 35.86
N ASN A 472 7.03 -20.87 35.57
CA ASN A 472 7.78 -21.07 34.33
C ASN A 472 9.22 -21.51 34.67
N GLU A 473 9.31 -22.69 35.27
CA GLU A 473 10.55 -23.30 35.80
C GLU A 473 11.52 -23.82 34.71
N SER A 474 11.25 -23.54 33.43
CA SER A 474 11.93 -24.17 32.28
C SER A 474 12.79 -23.23 31.41
N VAL A 475 12.79 -21.91 31.63
CA VAL A 475 13.62 -20.98 30.85
C VAL A 475 14.98 -20.81 31.53
N PRO A 476 16.11 -21.14 30.87
CA PRO A 476 17.43 -20.92 31.45
C PRO A 476 17.67 -19.44 31.71
N HIS A 477 18.27 -19.13 32.86
CA HIS A 477 18.67 -17.75 33.17
C HIS A 477 19.78 -17.29 32.23
N VAL A 478 19.58 -16.16 31.55
CA VAL A 478 20.54 -15.59 30.60
C VAL A 478 21.34 -14.48 31.29
N PRO A 479 22.69 -14.52 31.25
CA PRO A 479 23.51 -13.45 31.81
C PRO A 479 23.16 -12.10 31.18
N ALA A 480 23.19 -11.02 31.97
CA ALA A 480 22.83 -9.69 31.49
C ALA A 480 23.67 -9.19 30.29
N ALA A 481 24.90 -9.71 30.12
CA ALA A 481 25.75 -9.43 28.97
C ALA A 481 25.24 -10.05 27.66
N ASP A 482 24.55 -11.19 27.76
CA ASP A 482 24.09 -11.99 26.62
C ASP A 482 22.68 -11.62 26.17
N LEU A 483 21.90 -10.94 27.03
CA LEU A 483 20.55 -10.45 26.70
C LEU A 483 20.53 -9.56 25.43
N SER A 484 21.58 -8.76 25.23
CA SER A 484 21.69 -7.84 24.10
C SER A 484 22.37 -8.41 22.86
N VAL A 485 22.79 -9.68 22.86
CA VAL A 485 23.50 -10.27 21.73
C VAL A 485 22.53 -10.60 20.61
N ASP A 486 22.77 -10.05 19.42
CA ASP A 486 21.94 -10.27 18.24
C ASP A 486 22.02 -11.73 17.77
N VAL A 487 20.86 -12.29 17.40
CA VAL A 487 20.79 -13.56 16.68
C VAL A 487 20.76 -13.25 15.20
N GLU A 488 21.91 -13.40 14.53
CA GLU A 488 22.03 -13.12 13.10
C GLU A 488 21.39 -14.24 12.26
N LEU A 489 20.58 -13.84 11.27
CA LEU A 489 20.07 -14.78 10.27
C LEU A 489 21.22 -15.24 9.36
N PRO A 490 21.29 -16.54 9.04
CA PRO A 490 22.25 -17.06 8.09
C PRO A 490 21.97 -16.47 6.71
N LYS A 491 23.04 -16.29 5.94
CA LYS A 491 22.96 -15.70 4.60
C LYS A 491 23.99 -16.32 3.67
N VAL A 492 23.67 -16.30 2.39
CA VAL A 492 24.56 -16.66 1.30
C VAL A 492 24.55 -15.56 0.24
N THR A 493 25.62 -15.45 -0.54
CA THR A 493 25.60 -14.49 -1.65
C THR A 493 24.60 -14.95 -2.72
N PHE A 494 24.07 -14.03 -3.51
CA PHE A 494 23.18 -14.40 -4.62
C PHE A 494 23.88 -15.34 -5.62
N ASP A 495 25.19 -15.22 -5.84
CA ASP A 495 25.93 -16.18 -6.69
C ASP A 495 25.95 -17.59 -6.09
N ASP A 496 26.23 -17.70 -4.78
CA ASP A 496 26.24 -19.00 -4.10
C ASP A 496 24.84 -19.62 -4.07
N ALA A 497 23.80 -18.81 -3.81
CA ALA A 497 22.42 -19.26 -3.85
C ALA A 497 22.06 -19.84 -5.24
N ARG A 498 22.52 -19.20 -6.33
CA ARG A 498 22.32 -19.73 -7.69
C ARG A 498 23.01 -21.08 -7.90
N ARG A 499 24.19 -21.29 -7.31
CA ARG A 499 24.92 -22.56 -7.40
C ARG A 499 24.23 -23.67 -6.58
N LEU A 500 23.66 -23.32 -5.43
CA LEU A 500 22.95 -24.24 -4.55
C LEU A 500 21.61 -24.68 -5.16
N MET A 501 20.78 -23.72 -5.58
CA MET A 501 19.45 -24.00 -6.11
C MET A 501 19.48 -24.48 -7.56
N THR A 502 20.48 -24.08 -8.35
CA THR A 502 20.59 -24.29 -9.81
C THR A 502 19.49 -23.64 -10.67
N ARG A 503 18.33 -23.30 -10.08
CA ARG A 503 17.18 -22.62 -10.71
C ARG A 503 17.05 -21.18 -10.24
N THR A 504 17.52 -20.25 -11.05
CA THR A 504 17.61 -18.82 -10.70
C THR A 504 16.31 -18.05 -10.92
N ASP A 505 15.41 -18.62 -11.70
CA ASP A 505 14.08 -18.10 -11.96
C ASP A 505 13.16 -18.19 -10.73
N PHE A 506 13.47 -19.05 -9.77
CA PHE A 506 12.65 -19.23 -8.56
C PHE A 506 12.87 -18.17 -7.48
N PHE A 507 13.99 -17.44 -7.50
CA PHE A 507 14.29 -16.43 -6.47
C PHE A 507 13.19 -15.39 -6.32
N GLU A 508 12.64 -14.91 -7.44
CA GLU A 508 11.62 -13.86 -7.42
C GLU A 508 10.32 -14.35 -6.77
N GLY A 509 9.88 -15.57 -7.06
CA GLY A 509 8.71 -16.14 -6.41
C GLY A 509 8.95 -16.42 -4.93
N LEU A 510 10.15 -16.87 -4.54
CA LEU A 510 10.46 -17.17 -3.14
C LEU A 510 10.55 -15.90 -2.29
N ASP A 511 11.08 -14.82 -2.86
CA ASP A 511 11.10 -13.49 -2.25
C ASP A 511 9.67 -12.93 -2.13
N HIS A 512 8.87 -13.05 -3.19
CA HIS A 512 7.47 -12.61 -3.19
C HIS A 512 6.59 -13.36 -2.17
N ASP A 513 6.78 -14.66 -2.04
CA ASP A 513 6.07 -15.48 -1.06
C ASP A 513 6.56 -15.22 0.38
N ASN A 514 7.64 -14.44 0.59
CA ASN A 514 8.28 -14.18 1.89
C ASN A 514 8.92 -15.44 2.51
N ILE A 515 9.45 -16.35 1.68
CA ILE A 515 10.25 -17.49 2.14
C ILE A 515 11.70 -17.05 2.32
N ILE A 516 12.23 -16.31 1.35
CA ILE A 516 13.55 -15.69 1.41
C ILE A 516 13.43 -14.17 1.36
N SER A 517 14.50 -13.47 1.71
CA SER A 517 14.64 -12.05 1.40
C SER A 517 16.00 -11.77 0.78
N ILE A 518 16.02 -10.85 -0.18
CA ILE A 518 17.25 -10.39 -0.85
C ILE A 518 17.59 -8.96 -0.41
N ASP A 519 18.72 -8.76 0.26
CA ASP A 519 19.16 -7.44 0.69
C ASP A 519 19.83 -6.64 -0.45
N VAL A 520 20.06 -5.34 -0.23
CA VAL A 520 20.73 -4.42 -1.17
C VAL A 520 22.12 -4.89 -1.60
N ARG A 521 22.78 -5.71 -0.76
CA ARG A 521 24.09 -6.34 -1.04
C ARG A 521 23.99 -7.62 -1.87
N HIS A 522 22.79 -8.02 -2.28
CA HIS A 522 22.51 -9.29 -2.96
C HIS A 522 22.91 -10.46 -2.07
N ASP A 523 22.66 -10.32 -0.76
CA ASP A 523 22.72 -11.42 0.20
C ASP A 523 21.31 -12.02 0.28
N VAL A 524 21.21 -13.33 0.12
CA VAL A 524 19.99 -14.12 0.27
C VAL A 524 19.96 -14.73 1.66
N ARG A 525 18.84 -14.57 2.36
CA ARG A 525 18.60 -15.10 3.71
C ARG A 525 17.16 -15.59 3.83
N PRO A 526 16.81 -16.39 4.85
CA PRO A 526 15.40 -16.59 5.19
C PRO A 526 14.74 -15.22 5.42
N ASP A 527 13.47 -15.05 5.04
CA ASP A 527 12.79 -13.76 5.21
C ASP A 527 12.80 -13.29 6.68
N ASN A 528 12.61 -14.24 7.58
CA ASN A 528 12.49 -14.00 9.01
C ASN A 528 12.94 -15.19 9.86
N MET A 529 13.03 -14.98 11.18
CA MET A 529 13.46 -16.02 12.13
C MET A 529 12.49 -17.19 12.19
N LEU A 530 11.18 -16.98 12.04
CA LEU A 530 10.19 -18.06 12.08
C LEU A 530 10.40 -19.04 10.91
N ILE A 531 10.64 -18.52 9.71
CA ILE A 531 10.97 -19.36 8.55
C ILE A 531 12.26 -20.15 8.79
N LEU A 532 13.29 -19.53 9.39
CA LEU A 532 14.50 -20.26 9.76
C LEU A 532 14.19 -21.39 10.77
N ARG A 533 13.42 -21.12 11.82
CA ARG A 533 13.06 -22.12 12.84
C ARG A 533 12.21 -23.25 12.25
N ALA A 534 11.25 -22.91 11.40
CA ALA A 534 10.42 -23.87 10.68
C ALA A 534 11.28 -24.75 9.75
N ALA A 535 12.19 -24.16 8.99
CA ALA A 535 13.12 -24.90 8.13
C ALA A 535 14.04 -25.82 8.95
N GLN A 536 14.58 -25.34 10.09
CA GLN A 536 15.38 -26.15 11.00
C GLN A 536 14.60 -27.35 11.57
N GLN A 537 13.30 -27.18 11.88
CA GLN A 537 12.46 -28.30 12.33
C GLN A 537 12.25 -29.34 11.23
N VAL A 538 11.98 -28.92 9.99
CA VAL A 538 11.75 -29.83 8.86
C VAL A 538 13.04 -30.56 8.48
N VAL A 539 14.17 -29.85 8.39
CA VAL A 539 15.48 -30.44 8.04
C VAL A 539 15.97 -31.43 9.10
N ALA A 540 15.55 -31.27 10.36
CA ALA A 540 15.89 -32.17 11.45
C ALA A 540 15.06 -33.46 11.48
N GLU A 541 14.02 -33.61 10.63
CA GLU A 541 13.24 -34.84 10.52
C GLU A 541 14.12 -35.96 9.92
N GLU A 542 14.06 -37.18 10.50
CA GLU A 542 15.00 -38.27 10.17
C GLU A 542 14.92 -38.72 8.70
N ASP A 543 13.77 -38.55 8.06
CA ASP A 543 13.47 -38.93 6.68
C ASP A 543 13.62 -37.78 5.67
N PHE A 544 13.90 -36.55 6.11
CA PHE A 544 13.94 -35.37 5.24
C PHE A 544 14.93 -35.50 4.08
N ASP A 545 16.19 -35.84 4.34
CA ASP A 545 17.20 -35.96 3.28
C ASP A 545 16.84 -37.09 2.30
N SER A 546 16.28 -38.19 2.79
CA SER A 546 15.81 -39.28 1.94
C SER A 546 14.62 -38.84 1.07
N MET A 547 13.67 -38.09 1.62
CA MET A 547 12.55 -37.56 0.85
C MET A 547 13.02 -36.58 -0.22
N LEU A 548 13.96 -35.69 0.12
CA LEU A 548 14.52 -34.70 -0.81
C LEU A 548 15.25 -35.38 -1.97
N ASP A 549 16.10 -36.36 -1.69
CA ASP A 549 16.83 -37.10 -2.72
C ASP A 549 15.87 -37.91 -3.60
N GLN A 550 14.88 -38.60 -3.02
CA GLN A 550 13.87 -39.34 -3.79
C GLN A 550 13.03 -38.44 -4.70
N THR A 551 12.54 -37.31 -4.20
CA THR A 551 11.80 -36.33 -5.02
C THR A 551 12.66 -35.85 -6.18
N ARG A 552 13.95 -35.55 -5.95
CA ARG A 552 14.84 -35.09 -7.01
C ARG A 552 15.14 -36.16 -8.05
N ASP A 553 15.46 -37.38 -7.62
CA ASP A 553 15.68 -38.50 -8.52
C ASP A 553 14.44 -38.75 -9.39
N ARG A 554 13.24 -38.66 -8.79
CA ARG A 554 11.98 -38.80 -9.53
C ARG A 554 11.73 -37.66 -10.51
N VAL A 555 12.11 -36.41 -10.19
CA VAL A 555 12.05 -35.28 -11.14
C VAL A 555 12.95 -35.56 -12.34
N ASP A 556 14.18 -35.98 -12.10
CA ASP A 556 15.18 -36.25 -13.14
C ASP A 556 14.75 -37.44 -14.03
N GLU A 557 14.12 -38.47 -13.45
CA GLU A 557 13.55 -39.60 -14.21
C GLU A 557 12.43 -39.16 -15.16
N ILE A 558 11.51 -38.29 -14.68
CA ILE A 558 10.41 -37.77 -15.50
C ILE A 558 10.96 -36.89 -16.63
N GLU A 559 11.86 -35.96 -16.33
CA GLU A 559 12.50 -35.10 -17.34
C GLU A 559 13.28 -35.90 -18.39
N ALA A 560 13.89 -37.03 -18.01
CA ALA A 560 14.60 -37.89 -18.95
C ALA A 560 13.66 -38.72 -19.85
N SER A 561 12.39 -38.83 -19.49
CA SER A 561 11.37 -39.60 -20.22
C SER A 561 10.57 -38.78 -21.25
N GLU A 562 10.57 -37.45 -21.10
CA GLU A 562 10.07 -36.46 -22.09
C GLU A 562 11.07 -36.22 -23.23
#